data_AF-A0A3C0ZZD0-F1
#
_entry.id   AF-A0A3C0ZZD0-F1
#
_cell.length_a   1.000
_cell.length_b   1.000
_cell.length_c   1.000
_cell.angle_alpha   90.00
_cell.angle_beta   90.00
_cell.angle_gamma   90.00
#
_symmetry.space_group_name_H-M   'P 1'
#
loop_
_entity.id
_entity.type
_entity.pdbx_description
1 polymer ?
#
loop_
_entity_poly.entity_id
_entity_poly.type
_entity_poly.pdbx_seq_one_letter_code
_entity_poly.pdbx_strand_id
1 'polypeptide(L)'
;TARGWEDLSRTIQVHEKRNLPVNEGLAVQFLQDPEISRSFAVYYDLYKKYRDIYRVPDILAGRFTGPEEGEKLELDPVRIREMKVAPFDEKLSLISLLIDALSQAFAACARDKAVQELLMREMSQVRQVLKSAENKSVENQSAENKSAENMSAENKSAENMSVENQSAENTGEGDSASSQKSAETKLPGSSGRQAVKEEQPGRAAQNIAAEAIHERSGSLLRELRRKKEAGIPVEREQERVLRTACREMDGLREQLLEKSISQPLPPRMQYALIRDWFSAREQARQTAVKEADTSLTNAFRFLSHVYGDGQEMVLFLTELSSGYYSLKFINEHGNEEYFRYNRMLLLRERRDALRDEVLRLME
;
A
#
# COMPACT_ATOMS: atom_id res chain seq x y z
N THR A 1 27.93 23.89 -0.80
CA THR A 1 28.37 22.56 -1.31
C THR A 1 27.17 21.60 -1.32
N ALA A 2 27.19 20.50 -2.08
CA ALA A 2 26.09 19.52 -2.10
C ALA A 2 25.74 18.98 -0.70
N ARG A 3 26.76 18.77 0.15
CA ARG A 3 26.59 18.35 1.54
C ARG A 3 25.88 19.39 2.41
N GLY A 4 26.19 20.68 2.24
CA GLY A 4 25.51 21.78 2.94
C GLY A 4 24.01 21.82 2.65
N TRP A 5 23.61 21.55 1.41
CA TRP A 5 22.20 21.44 1.03
C TRP A 5 21.50 20.22 1.65
N GLU A 6 22.18 19.06 1.71
CA GLU A 6 21.62 17.86 2.34
C GLU A 6 21.41 18.05 3.85
N ASP A 7 22.39 18.64 4.54
CA ASP A 7 22.32 18.89 5.99
C ASP A 7 21.27 19.95 6.32
N LEU A 8 21.14 20.99 5.48
CA LEU A 8 20.06 21.97 5.58
C LEU A 8 18.69 21.31 5.41
N SER A 9 18.51 20.45 4.40
CA SER A 9 17.25 19.74 4.14
C SER A 9 16.81 18.89 5.34
N ARG A 10 17.74 18.12 5.94
CA ARG A 10 17.44 17.34 7.16
C ARG A 10 17.05 18.23 8.33
N THR A 11 17.73 19.36 8.48
CA THR A 11 17.48 20.32 9.57
C THR A 11 16.11 20.98 9.41
N ILE A 12 15.73 21.34 8.19
CA ILE A 12 14.41 21.88 7.84
C ILE A 12 13.31 20.89 8.23
N GLN A 13 13.43 19.61 7.88
CA GLN A 13 12.43 18.59 8.26
C GLN A 13 12.21 18.49 9.77
N VAL A 14 13.26 18.69 10.57
CA VAL A 14 13.15 18.71 12.05
C VAL A 14 12.47 20.00 12.53
N HIS A 15 12.82 21.15 11.93
CA HIS A 15 12.21 22.43 12.25
C HIS A 15 10.71 22.44 11.94
N GLU A 16 10.30 21.91 10.80
CA GLU A 16 8.89 21.76 10.42
C GLU A 16 8.11 20.90 11.42
N LYS A 17 8.66 19.75 11.83
CA LYS A 17 8.02 18.89 12.85
C LYS A 17 7.86 19.57 14.21
N ARG A 18 8.68 20.57 14.51
CA ARG A 18 8.68 21.31 15.77
C ARG A 18 8.08 22.71 15.66
N ASN A 19 7.50 23.07 14.50
CA ASN A 19 7.02 24.43 14.22
C ASN A 19 8.05 25.54 14.50
N LEU A 20 9.32 25.28 14.22
CA LEU A 20 10.40 26.27 14.34
C LEU A 20 10.60 27.02 13.01
N PRO A 21 10.89 28.33 13.04
CA PRO A 21 11.14 29.11 11.84
C PRO A 21 12.47 28.74 11.17
N VAL A 22 12.52 28.80 9.85
CA VAL A 22 13.73 28.62 9.04
C VAL A 22 14.03 29.97 8.43
N ASN A 23 15.07 30.65 8.94
CA ASN A 23 15.43 32.01 8.53
C ASN A 23 16.81 32.05 7.86
N GLU A 24 17.19 33.22 7.31
CA GLU A 24 18.53 33.43 6.70
C GLU A 24 19.65 33.01 7.65
N GLY A 25 19.50 33.29 8.95
CA GLY A 25 20.46 32.91 9.98
C GLY A 25 20.66 31.40 10.14
N LEU A 26 19.62 30.60 9.90
CA LEU A 26 19.74 29.15 9.85
C LEU A 26 20.37 28.70 8.52
N ALA A 27 19.92 29.24 7.38
CA ALA A 27 20.42 28.87 6.06
C ALA A 27 21.93 29.17 5.88
N VAL A 28 22.40 30.32 6.37
CA VAL A 28 23.82 30.73 6.32
C VAL A 28 24.74 29.72 7.00
N GLN A 29 24.29 29.09 8.09
CA GLN A 29 25.10 28.12 8.84
C GLN A 29 25.46 26.89 8.00
N PHE A 30 24.62 26.54 7.02
CA PHE A 30 24.81 25.37 6.16
C PHE A 30 25.35 25.72 4.78
N LEU A 31 24.81 26.77 4.16
CA LEU A 31 25.15 27.15 2.79
C LEU A 31 26.44 27.97 2.71
N GLN A 32 26.81 28.66 3.81
CA GLN A 32 28.04 29.45 3.96
C GLN A 32 28.21 30.57 2.91
N ASP A 33 27.13 30.90 2.20
CA ASP A 33 27.03 31.98 1.23
C ASP A 33 25.86 32.89 1.65
N PRO A 34 26.11 34.13 2.10
CA PRO A 34 25.06 35.03 2.57
C PRO A 34 24.01 35.39 1.52
N GLU A 35 24.39 35.51 0.25
CA GLU A 35 23.48 35.89 -0.83
C GLU A 35 22.54 34.73 -1.16
N ILE A 36 23.09 33.53 -1.37
CA ILE A 36 22.31 32.32 -1.64
C ILE A 36 21.40 31.98 -0.44
N SER A 37 21.89 32.18 0.77
CA SER A 37 21.15 31.90 2.01
C SER A 37 19.96 32.83 2.21
N ARG A 38 20.12 34.13 1.89
CA ARG A 38 19.03 35.10 1.90
C ARG A 38 17.98 34.74 0.86
N SER A 39 18.40 34.51 -0.38
CA SER A 39 17.51 34.14 -1.47
C SER A 39 16.74 32.85 -1.16
N PHE A 40 17.42 31.85 -0.59
CA PHE A 40 16.78 30.61 -0.15
C PHE A 40 15.76 30.84 0.97
N ALA A 41 16.10 31.59 2.02
CA ALA A 41 15.20 31.83 3.14
C ALA A 41 13.94 32.59 2.70
N VAL A 42 14.10 33.60 1.85
CA VAL A 42 12.97 34.34 1.24
C VAL A 42 12.10 33.39 0.41
N TYR A 43 12.71 32.57 -0.45
CA TYR A 43 11.98 31.59 -1.26
C TYR A 43 11.26 30.54 -0.39
N TYR A 44 11.88 30.07 0.69
CA TYR A 44 11.29 29.09 1.59
C TYR A 44 10.11 29.66 2.39
N ASP A 45 10.20 30.91 2.85
CA ASP A 45 9.09 31.60 3.52
C ASP A 45 7.92 31.85 2.55
N LEU A 46 8.23 32.26 1.31
CA LEU A 46 7.24 32.36 0.23
C LEU A 46 6.59 31.01 -0.02
N TYR A 47 7.37 29.94 -0.21
CA TYR A 47 6.88 28.58 -0.40
C TYR A 47 5.94 28.12 0.73
N LYS A 48 6.28 28.38 2.01
CA LYS A 48 5.39 28.09 3.14
C LYS A 48 4.09 28.87 3.10
N LYS A 49 4.19 30.19 2.91
CA LYS A 49 3.04 31.08 2.80
C LYS A 49 2.12 30.63 1.66
N TYR A 50 2.70 30.24 0.54
CA TYR A 50 2.03 29.80 -0.67
C TYR A 50 1.48 28.38 -0.58
N ARG A 51 2.08 27.48 0.19
CA ARG A 51 1.52 26.16 0.49
C ARG A 51 0.17 26.25 1.21
N ASP A 52 0.00 27.24 2.09
CA ASP A 52 -1.25 27.45 2.84
C ASP A 52 -2.28 28.27 2.05
N ILE A 53 -1.82 29.19 1.19
CA ILE A 53 -2.67 30.06 0.37
C ILE A 53 -3.15 29.35 -0.91
N TYR A 54 -2.24 28.70 -1.61
CA TYR A 54 -2.55 27.93 -2.81
C TYR A 54 -3.02 26.56 -2.37
N ARG A 55 -4.35 26.36 -2.43
CA ARG A 55 -4.98 25.08 -2.19
C ARG A 55 -4.66 24.11 -3.32
N VAL A 56 -3.41 23.66 -3.41
CA VAL A 56 -2.90 22.72 -4.42
C VAL A 56 -3.78 21.46 -4.53
N PRO A 57 -4.28 20.86 -3.43
CA PRO A 57 -5.20 19.74 -3.54
C PRO A 57 -6.53 20.09 -4.25
N ASP A 58 -7.00 21.33 -4.14
CA ASP A 58 -8.19 21.81 -4.86
C ASP A 58 -7.89 21.94 -6.35
N ILE A 59 -6.73 22.51 -6.70
CA ILE A 59 -6.29 22.67 -8.09
C ILE A 59 -6.17 21.30 -8.77
N LEU A 60 -5.47 20.36 -8.15
CA LEU A 60 -5.30 19.01 -8.70
C LEU A 60 -6.62 18.24 -8.78
N ALA A 61 -7.56 18.50 -7.87
CA ALA A 61 -8.90 17.94 -7.96
C ALA A 61 -9.80 18.63 -9.01
N GLY A 62 -9.31 19.62 -9.75
CA GLY A 62 -10.06 20.30 -10.81
C GLY A 62 -10.98 21.41 -10.30
N ARG A 63 -10.90 21.78 -9.02
CA ARG A 63 -11.76 22.79 -8.37
C ARG A 63 -11.26 24.22 -8.65
N PHE A 64 -11.10 24.58 -9.92
CA PHE A 64 -10.62 25.90 -10.35
C PHE A 64 -11.33 26.51 -11.57
N THR A 65 -12.21 25.77 -12.26
CA THR A 65 -12.95 26.26 -13.43
C THR A 65 -14.42 26.58 -13.10
N GLY A 66 -14.92 27.71 -13.62
CA GLY A 66 -16.35 28.04 -13.69
C GLY A 66 -17.10 27.19 -14.73
N PRO A 67 -18.44 27.31 -14.82
CA PRO A 67 -19.31 26.33 -15.45
C PRO A 67 -19.26 26.41 -16.98
N GLU A 68 -18.65 25.41 -17.62
CA GLU A 68 -19.22 24.90 -18.87
C GLU A 68 -19.68 23.44 -18.76
N GLU A 69 -19.22 22.64 -17.77
CA GLU A 69 -19.76 21.30 -17.55
C GLU A 69 -19.54 20.83 -16.10
N GLY A 70 -20.54 21.04 -15.24
CA GLY A 70 -20.79 20.19 -14.05
C GLY A 70 -19.86 20.31 -12.83
N GLU A 71 -20.29 21.12 -11.87
CA GLU A 71 -20.06 20.98 -10.41
C GLU A 71 -18.62 21.00 -9.82
N LYS A 72 -18.29 22.16 -9.23
CA LYS A 72 -17.85 22.43 -7.83
C LYS A 72 -16.53 23.23 -7.67
N LEU A 73 -16.74 24.33 -6.93
CA LEU A 73 -15.80 25.25 -6.30
C LEU A 73 -14.99 26.14 -7.27
N GLU A 74 -15.46 27.38 -7.41
CA GLU A 74 -14.70 28.48 -7.99
C GLU A 74 -13.48 28.75 -7.10
N LEU A 75 -12.27 28.67 -7.66
CA LEU A 75 -11.24 29.57 -7.17
C LEU A 75 -11.75 30.98 -7.48
N ASP A 76 -11.87 31.80 -6.43
CA ASP A 76 -12.31 33.19 -6.53
C ASP A 76 -11.67 33.86 -7.76
N PRO A 77 -12.43 34.43 -8.70
CA PRO A 77 -11.90 35.13 -9.88
C PRO A 77 -10.85 36.19 -9.51
N VAL A 78 -10.93 36.74 -8.29
CA VAL A 78 -9.91 37.63 -7.73
C VAL A 78 -8.57 36.90 -7.54
N ARG A 79 -8.56 35.67 -7.01
CA ARG A 79 -7.34 34.87 -6.85
C ARG A 79 -6.70 34.46 -8.16
N ILE A 80 -7.50 34.12 -9.17
CA ILE A 80 -6.97 33.82 -10.52
C ILE A 80 -6.30 35.07 -11.10
N ARG A 81 -6.88 36.26 -10.90
CA ARG A 81 -6.24 37.52 -11.28
C ARG A 81 -4.95 37.77 -10.51
N GLU A 82 -4.96 37.61 -9.19
CA GLU A 82 -3.75 37.73 -8.35
C GLU A 82 -2.63 36.81 -8.83
N MET A 83 -2.94 35.54 -9.13
CA MET A 83 -1.99 34.58 -9.67
C MET A 83 -1.39 35.03 -11.02
N LYS A 84 -2.17 35.68 -11.88
CA LYS A 84 -1.69 36.16 -13.20
C LYS A 84 -0.67 37.29 -13.08
N VAL A 85 -0.93 38.25 -12.18
CA VAL A 85 -0.04 39.40 -11.94
C VAL A 85 1.03 39.14 -10.89
N ALA A 86 1.04 37.95 -10.29
CA ALA A 86 2.05 37.55 -9.32
C ALA A 86 3.48 37.67 -9.90
N PRO A 87 4.47 38.06 -9.08
CA PRO A 87 5.87 38.02 -9.47
C PRO A 87 6.29 36.63 -9.95
N PHE A 88 7.30 36.57 -10.82
CA PHE A 88 7.77 35.31 -11.39
C PHE A 88 8.14 34.26 -10.33
N ASP A 89 8.76 34.68 -9.23
CA ASP A 89 9.16 33.79 -8.13
C ASP A 89 7.96 33.10 -7.45
N GLU A 90 6.82 33.78 -7.37
CA GLU A 90 5.58 33.22 -6.83
C GLU A 90 4.95 32.21 -7.79
N LYS A 91 4.98 32.50 -9.09
CA LYS A 91 4.55 31.54 -10.12
C LYS A 91 5.42 30.28 -10.10
N LEU A 92 6.74 30.44 -9.96
CA LEU A 92 7.68 29.32 -9.85
C LEU A 92 7.42 28.48 -8.60
N SER A 93 7.09 29.12 -7.48
CA SER A 93 6.70 28.43 -6.24
C SER A 93 5.45 27.59 -6.43
N LEU A 94 4.43 28.11 -7.14
CA LEU A 94 3.20 27.37 -7.45
C LEU A 94 3.45 26.19 -8.39
N ILE A 95 4.25 26.38 -9.45
CA ILE A 95 4.66 25.31 -10.36
C ILE A 95 5.38 24.20 -9.59
N SER A 96 6.33 24.57 -8.74
CA SER A 96 7.09 23.62 -7.91
C SER A 96 6.17 22.84 -6.97
N LEU A 97 5.21 23.50 -6.32
CA LEU A 97 4.21 22.87 -5.46
C LEU A 97 3.32 21.87 -6.22
N LEU A 98 2.90 22.20 -7.45
CA LEU A 98 2.13 21.29 -8.30
C LEU A 98 2.97 20.06 -8.68
N ILE A 99 4.22 20.27 -9.10
CA ILE A 99 5.16 19.20 -9.46
C ILE A 99 5.42 18.29 -8.26
N ASP A 100 5.63 18.84 -7.07
CA ASP A 100 5.88 18.06 -5.85
C ASP A 100 4.68 17.19 -5.48
N ALA A 101 3.46 17.75 -5.55
CA ALA A 101 2.25 17.01 -5.25
C ALA A 101 1.99 15.89 -6.26
N LEU A 102 2.18 16.16 -7.55
CA LEU A 102 2.08 15.16 -8.61
C LEU A 102 3.15 14.07 -8.47
N SER A 103 4.40 14.46 -8.22
CA SER A 103 5.53 13.54 -8.04
C SER A 103 5.30 12.58 -6.87
N GLN A 104 4.71 13.07 -5.77
CA GLN A 104 4.31 12.23 -4.63
C GLN A 104 3.21 11.23 -5.02
N ALA A 105 2.20 11.66 -5.78
CA ALA A 105 1.14 10.78 -6.27
C ALA A 105 1.67 9.70 -7.22
N PHE A 106 2.55 10.06 -8.15
CA PHE A 106 3.19 9.12 -9.07
C PHE A 106 4.10 8.13 -8.36
N ALA A 107 4.90 8.61 -7.39
CA ALA A 107 5.72 7.75 -6.56
C ALA A 107 4.88 6.78 -5.72
N ALA A 108 3.71 7.21 -5.21
CA ALA A 108 2.78 6.33 -4.53
C ALA A 108 2.21 5.25 -5.46
N CYS A 109 1.77 5.62 -6.68
CA CYS A 109 1.29 4.67 -7.67
C CYS A 109 2.36 3.62 -8.05
N ALA A 110 3.59 4.07 -8.28
CA ALA A 110 4.71 3.18 -8.60
C ALA A 110 5.04 2.23 -7.44
N ARG A 111 4.98 2.73 -6.20
CA ARG A 111 5.19 1.91 -5.00
C ARG A 111 4.09 0.89 -4.81
N ASP A 112 2.82 1.28 -4.97
CA ASP A 112 1.68 0.38 -4.82
C ASP A 112 1.70 -0.74 -5.86
N LYS A 113 2.10 -0.43 -7.10
CA LYS A 113 2.37 -1.45 -8.13
C LYS A 113 3.47 -2.43 -7.70
N ALA A 114 4.61 -1.93 -7.22
CA ALA A 114 5.71 -2.78 -6.76
C ALA A 114 5.32 -3.64 -5.56
N VAL A 115 4.53 -3.10 -4.63
CA VAL A 115 3.96 -3.86 -3.49
C VAL A 115 3.01 -4.95 -4.01
N GLN A 116 2.14 -4.63 -4.97
CA GLN A 116 1.20 -5.58 -5.55
C GLN A 116 1.91 -6.75 -6.25
N GLU A 117 2.97 -6.47 -7.02
CA GLU A 117 3.80 -7.48 -7.68
C GLU A 117 4.48 -8.40 -6.66
N LEU A 118 5.03 -7.83 -5.58
CA LEU A 118 5.63 -8.62 -4.49
C LEU A 118 4.58 -9.49 -3.78
N LEU A 119 3.42 -8.93 -3.46
CA LEU A 119 2.33 -9.68 -2.83
C LEU A 119 1.84 -10.82 -3.72
N MET A 120 1.66 -10.60 -5.02
CA MET A 120 1.27 -11.66 -5.96
C MET A 120 2.26 -12.82 -5.96
N ARG A 121 3.58 -12.51 -5.96
CA ARG A 121 4.63 -13.52 -5.87
C ARG A 121 4.52 -14.32 -4.57
N GLU A 122 4.36 -13.68 -3.43
CA GLU A 122 4.28 -14.38 -2.14
C GLU A 122 3.00 -15.19 -1.98
N MET A 123 1.88 -14.67 -2.44
CA MET A 123 0.58 -15.32 -2.31
C MET A 123 0.40 -16.48 -3.29
N SER A 124 1.17 -16.50 -4.38
CA SER A 124 1.31 -17.69 -5.21
C SER A 124 1.85 -18.90 -4.42
N GLN A 125 2.76 -18.66 -3.48
CA GLN A 125 3.35 -19.70 -2.62
C GLN A 125 2.36 -20.15 -1.54
N VAL A 126 1.65 -19.20 -0.92
CA VAL A 126 0.56 -19.50 0.04
C VAL A 126 -0.52 -20.36 -0.64
N ARG A 127 -0.85 -20.07 -1.90
CA ARG A 127 -1.79 -20.89 -2.69
C ARG A 127 -1.29 -22.31 -2.90
N GLN A 128 0.01 -22.52 -3.11
CA GLN A 128 0.58 -23.86 -3.23
C GLN A 128 0.46 -24.65 -1.92
N VAL A 129 0.72 -24.00 -0.78
CA VAL A 129 0.53 -24.61 0.55
C VAL A 129 -0.92 -25.03 0.76
N LEU A 130 -1.88 -24.15 0.45
CA LEU A 130 -3.31 -24.45 0.57
C LEU A 130 -3.74 -25.65 -0.30
N LYS A 131 -3.27 -25.72 -1.57
CA LYS A 131 -3.55 -26.86 -2.44
C LYS A 131 -2.97 -28.17 -1.90
N SER A 132 -1.76 -28.13 -1.36
CA SER A 132 -1.11 -29.32 -0.80
C SER A 132 -1.84 -29.85 0.44
N ALA A 133 -2.39 -28.94 1.26
CA ALA A 133 -3.17 -29.31 2.43
C ALA A 133 -4.56 -29.85 2.06
N GLU A 134 -5.20 -29.29 1.03
CA GLU A 134 -6.46 -29.82 0.49
C GLU A 134 -6.27 -31.26 -0.02
N ASN A 135 -5.21 -31.52 -0.80
CA ASN A 135 -4.92 -32.86 -1.31
C ASN A 135 -4.62 -33.88 -0.19
N LYS A 136 -3.86 -33.50 0.84
CA LYS A 136 -3.57 -34.37 2.00
C LYS A 136 -4.83 -34.68 2.82
N SER A 137 -5.76 -33.74 2.92
CA SER A 137 -7.05 -33.99 3.59
C SER A 137 -7.92 -34.99 2.83
N VAL A 138 -7.87 -34.99 1.50
CA VAL A 138 -8.60 -35.94 0.64
C VAL A 138 -7.97 -37.33 0.66
N GLU A 139 -6.63 -37.43 0.64
CA GLU A 139 -5.91 -38.71 0.76
C GLU A 139 -6.16 -39.38 2.12
N ASN A 140 -6.11 -38.62 3.23
CA ASN A 140 -6.37 -39.15 4.56
C ASN A 140 -7.82 -39.64 4.74
N GLN A 141 -8.81 -38.91 4.21
CA GLN A 141 -10.21 -39.38 4.21
C GLN A 141 -10.40 -40.65 3.37
N SER A 142 -9.66 -40.80 2.27
CA SER A 142 -9.71 -42.02 1.45
C SER A 142 -9.03 -43.22 2.13
N ALA A 143 -8.00 -42.99 2.94
CA ALA A 143 -7.29 -44.01 3.71
C ALA A 143 -8.09 -44.44 4.94
N GLU A 144 -8.70 -43.50 5.68
CA GLU A 144 -9.60 -43.79 6.80
C GLU A 144 -10.80 -44.60 6.34
N ASN A 145 -11.45 -44.24 5.22
CA ASN A 145 -12.58 -45.00 4.69
C ASN A 145 -12.20 -46.43 4.27
N LYS A 146 -11.01 -46.63 3.67
CA LYS A 146 -10.50 -47.97 3.34
C LYS A 146 -10.17 -48.80 4.58
N SER A 147 -9.66 -48.17 5.65
CA SER A 147 -9.38 -48.86 6.92
C SER A 147 -10.66 -49.22 7.68
N ALA A 148 -11.69 -48.37 7.65
CA ALA A 148 -12.99 -48.62 8.24
C ALA A 148 -13.77 -49.73 7.50
N GLU A 149 -13.68 -49.78 6.16
CA GLU A 149 -14.23 -50.89 5.37
C GLU A 149 -13.56 -52.23 5.74
N ASN A 150 -12.23 -52.27 5.89
CA ASN A 150 -11.52 -53.50 6.26
C ASN A 150 -11.84 -53.98 7.69
N MET A 151 -11.95 -53.09 8.68
CA MET A 151 -12.36 -53.44 10.05
C MET A 151 -13.81 -53.94 10.12
N SER A 152 -14.69 -53.44 9.26
CA SER A 152 -16.09 -53.89 9.17
C SER A 152 -16.23 -55.28 8.50
N ALA A 153 -15.28 -55.64 7.63
CA ALA A 153 -15.22 -56.94 6.98
C ALA A 153 -14.67 -58.03 7.92
N GLU A 154 -13.65 -57.72 8.73
CA GLU A 154 -13.09 -58.65 9.72
C GLU A 154 -14.08 -59.00 10.84
N ASN A 155 -14.88 -58.04 11.32
CA ASN A 155 -15.88 -58.29 12.36
C ASN A 155 -17.06 -59.15 11.87
N LYS A 156 -17.45 -59.08 10.58
CA LYS A 156 -18.50 -59.95 10.01
C LYS A 156 -18.05 -61.41 9.85
N SER A 157 -16.75 -61.68 9.76
CA SER A 157 -16.23 -63.06 9.74
C SER A 157 -16.12 -63.70 11.14
N ALA A 158 -16.06 -62.90 12.22
CA ALA A 158 -15.99 -63.40 13.59
C ALA A 158 -17.38 -63.69 14.21
N GLU A 159 -18.43 -63.01 13.74
CA GLU A 159 -19.78 -63.11 14.33
C GLU A 159 -20.57 -64.37 13.93
N ASN A 160 -20.07 -65.19 12.99
CA ASN A 160 -20.80 -66.35 12.45
C ASN A 160 -20.37 -67.73 13.01
N MET A 161 -19.66 -67.76 14.14
CA MET A 161 -19.16 -69.01 14.76
C MET A 161 -19.65 -69.27 16.19
N SER A 162 -20.53 -68.44 16.76
CA SER A 162 -20.87 -68.58 18.19
C SER A 162 -22.26 -68.07 18.56
N VAL A 163 -23.34 -68.75 18.17
CA VAL A 163 -24.56 -68.82 19.00
C VAL A 163 -25.30 -70.13 18.75
N GLU A 164 -25.19 -71.09 19.69
CA GLU A 164 -26.24 -72.07 19.92
C GLU A 164 -26.50 -72.21 21.43
N ASN A 165 -27.78 -72.10 21.78
CA ASN A 165 -28.48 -72.54 23.01
C ASN A 165 -28.58 -71.66 24.27
N GLN A 166 -29.77 -71.05 24.36
CA GLN A 166 -30.86 -71.31 25.34
C GLN A 166 -30.76 -70.81 26.80
N SER A 167 -31.84 -70.07 27.12
CA SER A 167 -32.76 -70.22 28.26
C SER A 167 -32.63 -69.33 29.53
N ALA A 168 -33.71 -68.55 29.71
CA ALA A 168 -34.59 -68.44 30.88
C ALA A 168 -34.30 -67.40 31.99
N GLU A 169 -35.30 -66.52 32.17
CA GLU A 169 -35.98 -66.12 33.43
C GLU A 169 -35.17 -65.46 34.56
N ASN A 170 -35.66 -64.51 35.37
CA ASN A 170 -36.83 -63.63 35.39
C ASN A 170 -36.62 -62.65 36.58
N THR A 171 -37.42 -61.57 36.61
CA THR A 171 -37.91 -60.82 37.79
C THR A 171 -36.97 -60.04 38.74
N GLY A 172 -37.38 -58.79 39.03
CA GLY A 172 -37.30 -58.24 40.40
C GLY A 172 -36.92 -56.77 40.54
N GLU A 173 -37.91 -55.88 40.37
CA GLU A 173 -38.24 -54.66 41.14
C GLU A 173 -37.22 -54.01 42.10
N GLY A 174 -37.26 -52.66 42.14
CA GLY A 174 -37.31 -51.96 43.44
C GLY A 174 -36.44 -50.71 43.64
N ASP A 175 -37.08 -49.55 43.42
CA ASP A 175 -37.03 -48.30 44.21
C ASP A 175 -35.76 -47.44 44.41
N SER A 176 -35.86 -46.25 43.80
CA SER A 176 -35.65 -44.89 44.32
C SER A 176 -35.32 -44.69 45.80
N ALA A 177 -34.30 -43.87 46.10
CA ALA A 177 -34.43 -42.69 46.98
C ALA A 177 -33.17 -41.80 46.96
N SER A 178 -33.42 -40.50 46.89
CA SER A 178 -32.50 -39.38 46.95
C SER A 178 -31.97 -39.13 48.36
N SER A 179 -30.80 -38.47 48.47
CA SER A 179 -30.54 -37.48 49.52
C SER A 179 -29.28 -36.65 49.23
N GLN A 180 -29.49 -35.34 49.19
CA GLN A 180 -28.48 -34.28 49.20
C GLN A 180 -27.80 -34.21 50.58
N LYS A 181 -26.49 -33.89 50.63
CA LYS A 181 -25.97 -32.95 51.64
C LYS A 181 -24.63 -32.32 51.24
N SER A 182 -24.52 -31.06 51.59
CA SER A 182 -23.56 -30.05 51.15
C SER A 182 -22.30 -29.98 52.03
N ALA A 183 -21.21 -29.53 51.39
CA ALA A 183 -20.12 -28.65 51.86
C ALA A 183 -19.31 -29.00 53.13
N GLU A 184 -17.97 -29.14 52.97
CA GLU A 184 -16.99 -28.09 53.34
C GLU A 184 -15.52 -28.50 53.06
N THR A 185 -14.83 -27.61 52.32
CA THR A 185 -13.48 -27.05 52.54
C THR A 185 -12.24 -27.95 52.76
N LYS A 186 -11.31 -27.92 51.78
CA LYS A 186 -9.89 -27.47 51.92
C LYS A 186 -9.04 -27.82 50.68
N LEU A 187 -8.43 -26.81 50.08
CA LEU A 187 -7.15 -26.88 49.33
C LEU A 187 -6.01 -26.52 50.32
N PRO A 188 -4.70 -26.80 50.09
CA PRO A 188 -4.05 -26.94 48.79
C PRO A 188 -3.02 -28.09 48.67
N GLY A 189 -2.63 -28.42 47.44
CA GLY A 189 -1.54 -29.36 47.16
C GLY A 189 -1.16 -29.37 45.69
N SER A 190 -0.15 -28.57 45.34
CA SER A 190 0.50 -28.53 44.03
C SER A 190 1.30 -29.81 43.77
N SER A 191 1.06 -30.48 42.63
CA SER A 191 2.13 -31.15 41.87
C SER A 191 1.66 -31.57 40.49
N GLY A 192 2.31 -30.99 39.48
CA GLY A 192 2.69 -31.65 38.24
C GLY A 192 1.58 -32.26 37.38
N ARG A 193 0.90 -31.44 36.57
CA ARG A 193 0.45 -31.88 35.24
C ARG A 193 1.10 -30.99 34.19
N GLN A 194 2.11 -31.55 33.52
CA GLN A 194 2.55 -31.07 32.22
C GLN A 194 1.33 -31.02 31.30
N ALA A 195 0.91 -29.81 30.94
CA ALA A 195 -0.04 -29.58 29.88
C ALA A 195 0.66 -29.96 28.57
N VAL A 196 0.44 -31.20 28.12
CA VAL A 196 0.63 -31.57 26.73
C VAL A 196 -0.37 -30.71 25.96
N LYS A 197 0.14 -29.76 25.16
CA LYS A 197 -0.66 -29.07 24.14
C LYS A 197 -1.07 -30.11 23.10
N GLU A 198 -2.20 -30.77 23.33
CA GLU A 198 -2.93 -31.44 22.25
C GLU A 198 -3.49 -30.34 21.34
N GLU A 199 -2.74 -29.99 20.30
CA GLU A 199 -3.27 -29.24 19.17
C GLU A 199 -4.30 -30.12 18.47
N GLN A 200 -5.58 -29.79 18.66
CA GLN A 200 -6.68 -30.44 17.95
C GLN A 200 -6.47 -30.30 16.42
N PRO A 201 -6.48 -31.41 15.66
CA PRO A 201 -6.19 -31.41 14.22
C PRO A 201 -7.16 -30.53 13.39
N GLY A 202 -8.34 -30.20 13.93
CA GLY A 202 -9.29 -29.27 13.31
C GLY A 202 -8.86 -27.80 13.31
N ARG A 203 -8.03 -27.36 14.27
CA ARG A 203 -7.59 -25.96 14.39
C ARG A 203 -6.44 -25.63 13.44
N ALA A 204 -5.59 -26.62 13.15
CA ALA A 204 -4.49 -26.51 12.17
C ALA A 204 -5.03 -26.29 10.74
N ALA A 205 -6.11 -26.99 10.36
CA ALA A 205 -6.72 -26.83 9.03
C ALA A 205 -7.42 -25.47 8.84
N GLN A 206 -7.90 -24.86 9.93
CA GLN A 206 -8.62 -23.58 9.90
C GLN A 206 -7.71 -22.36 9.69
N ASN A 207 -6.41 -22.49 9.97
CA ASN A 207 -5.45 -21.37 9.95
C ASN A 207 -4.27 -21.55 8.98
N ILE A 208 -4.32 -22.54 8.09
CA ILE A 208 -3.22 -22.84 7.14
C ILE A 208 -2.77 -21.59 6.37
N ALA A 209 -3.71 -20.82 5.82
CA ALA A 209 -3.38 -19.58 5.11
C ALA A 209 -2.71 -18.54 6.02
N ALA A 210 -3.24 -18.35 7.24
CA ALA A 210 -2.74 -17.37 8.19
C ALA A 210 -1.31 -17.70 8.65
N GLU A 211 -1.03 -18.98 8.90
CA GLU A 211 0.31 -19.47 9.26
C GLU A 211 1.29 -19.33 8.09
N ALA A 212 0.88 -19.73 6.89
CA ALA A 212 1.70 -19.56 5.69
C ALA A 212 2.03 -18.08 5.43
N ILE A 213 1.05 -17.18 5.54
CA ILE A 213 1.27 -15.74 5.39
C ILE A 213 2.24 -15.22 6.45
N HIS A 214 2.11 -15.64 7.71
CA HIS A 214 3.03 -15.26 8.77
C HIS A 214 4.46 -15.70 8.49
N GLU A 215 4.64 -16.95 8.06
CA GLU A 215 5.96 -17.50 7.74
C GLU A 215 6.61 -16.75 6.58
N ARG A 216 5.84 -16.45 5.52
CA ARG A 216 6.32 -15.68 4.36
C ARG A 216 6.70 -14.25 4.74
N SER A 217 5.84 -13.54 5.49
CA SER A 217 6.12 -12.20 6.01
C SER A 217 7.41 -12.18 6.86
N GLY A 218 7.54 -13.15 7.78
CA GLY A 218 8.73 -13.32 8.62
C GLY A 218 10.00 -13.69 7.84
N SER A 219 9.89 -14.47 6.75
CA SER A 219 11.02 -14.77 5.86
C SER A 219 11.57 -13.51 5.21
N LEU A 220 10.69 -12.69 4.62
CA LEU A 220 11.09 -11.44 3.96
C LEU A 220 11.81 -10.48 4.90
N LEU A 221 11.31 -10.32 6.14
CA LEU A 221 11.95 -9.47 7.14
C LEU A 221 13.31 -10.03 7.60
N ARG A 222 13.44 -11.36 7.74
CA ARG A 222 14.72 -12.00 8.06
C ARG A 222 15.73 -11.82 6.94
N GLU A 223 15.32 -11.94 5.68
CA GLU A 223 16.18 -11.67 4.52
C GLU A 223 16.63 -10.21 4.46
N LEU A 224 15.73 -9.27 4.68
CA LEU A 224 16.07 -7.84 4.75
C LEU A 224 17.09 -7.58 5.85
N ARG A 225 16.88 -8.16 7.05
CA ARG A 225 17.80 -8.03 8.18
C ARG A 225 19.18 -8.61 7.86
N ARG A 226 19.23 -9.81 7.29
CA ARG A 226 20.49 -10.45 6.87
C ARG A 226 21.26 -9.61 5.86
N LYS A 227 20.58 -9.03 4.85
CA LYS A 227 21.22 -8.13 3.87
C LYS A 227 21.85 -6.90 4.54
N LYS A 228 21.15 -6.32 5.52
CA LYS A 228 21.66 -5.18 6.30
C LYS A 228 22.84 -5.54 7.18
N GLU A 229 22.77 -6.67 7.89
CA GLU A 229 23.85 -7.17 8.75
C GLU A 229 25.09 -7.54 7.92
N ALA A 230 24.90 -8.01 6.68
CA ALA A 230 25.98 -8.29 5.73
C ALA A 230 26.56 -7.05 5.03
N GLY A 231 26.08 -5.84 5.33
CA GLY A 231 26.55 -4.60 4.72
C GLY A 231 26.16 -4.43 3.24
N ILE A 232 25.22 -5.23 2.73
CA ILE A 232 24.75 -5.13 1.35
C ILE A 232 23.84 -3.89 1.24
N PRO A 233 24.13 -2.93 0.33
CA PRO A 233 23.30 -1.75 0.18
C PRO A 233 21.90 -2.15 -0.28
N VAL A 234 20.90 -1.83 0.53
CA VAL A 234 19.48 -1.98 0.18
C VAL A 234 18.96 -0.60 -0.19
N GLU A 235 18.42 -0.48 -1.40
CA GLU A 235 17.80 0.75 -1.85
C GLU A 235 16.62 1.12 -0.94
N ARG A 236 16.54 2.39 -0.53
CA ARG A 236 15.52 2.87 0.42
C ARG A 236 14.10 2.57 -0.05
N GLU A 237 13.85 2.69 -1.36
CA GLU A 237 12.53 2.42 -1.91
C GLU A 237 12.19 0.94 -1.92
N GLN A 238 13.15 0.06 -2.22
CA GLN A 238 12.97 -1.39 -2.13
C GLN A 238 12.67 -1.83 -0.69
N GLU A 239 13.38 -1.26 0.29
CA GLU A 239 13.08 -1.49 1.71
C GLU A 239 11.66 -1.04 2.07
N ARG A 240 11.23 0.14 1.59
CA ARG A 240 9.86 0.65 1.82
C ARG A 240 8.82 -0.29 1.22
N VAL A 241 9.01 -0.74 -0.02
CA VAL A 241 8.11 -1.69 -0.69
C VAL A 241 8.00 -2.99 0.11
N LEU A 242 9.12 -3.58 0.53
CA LEU A 242 9.13 -4.83 1.30
C LEU A 242 8.40 -4.66 2.64
N ARG A 243 8.69 -3.58 3.39
CA ARG A 243 8.03 -3.32 4.67
C ARG A 243 6.54 -3.09 4.52
N THR A 244 6.12 -2.35 3.49
CA THR A 244 4.69 -2.17 3.20
C THR A 244 4.05 -3.50 2.86
N ALA A 245 4.64 -4.32 2.00
CA ALA A 245 4.12 -5.65 1.67
C ALA A 245 3.95 -6.54 2.92
N CYS A 246 4.95 -6.60 3.81
CA CYS A 246 4.83 -7.35 5.07
C CYS A 246 3.67 -6.83 5.94
N ARG A 247 3.50 -5.51 6.07
CA ARG A 247 2.38 -4.93 6.83
C ARG A 247 1.03 -5.32 6.24
N GLU A 248 0.89 -5.28 4.91
CA GLU A 248 -0.34 -5.67 4.22
C GLU A 248 -0.63 -7.18 4.40
N MET A 249 0.42 -8.01 4.36
CA MET A 249 0.33 -9.45 4.65
C MET A 249 -0.12 -9.72 6.09
N ASP A 250 0.45 -9.01 7.07
CA ASP A 250 0.08 -9.17 8.47
C ASP A 250 -1.38 -8.72 8.72
N GLY A 251 -1.83 -7.65 8.06
CA GLY A 251 -3.23 -7.22 8.09
C GLY A 251 -4.19 -8.26 7.48
N LEU A 252 -3.82 -8.90 6.37
CA LEU A 252 -4.59 -10.01 5.80
C LEU A 252 -4.63 -11.22 6.75
N ARG A 253 -3.52 -11.53 7.41
CA ARG A 253 -3.46 -12.59 8.42
C ARG A 253 -4.44 -12.33 9.56
N GLU A 254 -4.47 -11.10 10.08
CA GLU A 254 -5.39 -10.71 11.15
C GLU A 254 -6.86 -10.87 10.73
N GLN A 255 -7.21 -10.45 9.51
CA GLN A 255 -8.56 -10.63 8.97
C GLN A 255 -8.96 -12.11 8.85
N LEU A 256 -8.02 -12.98 8.46
CA LEU A 256 -8.26 -14.43 8.39
C LEU A 256 -8.47 -15.03 9.78
N LEU A 257 -7.63 -14.65 10.76
CA LEU A 257 -7.75 -15.12 12.14
C LEU A 257 -9.04 -14.65 12.79
N GLU A 258 -9.43 -13.39 12.61
CA GLU A 258 -10.68 -12.84 13.14
C GLU A 258 -11.90 -13.61 12.61
N LYS A 259 -11.95 -13.84 11.28
CA LYS A 259 -13.05 -14.61 10.67
C LYS A 259 -13.05 -16.08 11.10
N SER A 260 -11.89 -16.65 11.45
CA SER A 260 -11.79 -18.04 11.94
C SER A 260 -12.43 -18.24 13.31
N ILE A 261 -12.52 -17.17 14.12
CA ILE A 261 -13.18 -17.20 15.43
C ILE A 261 -14.69 -17.32 15.27
N SER A 262 -15.26 -16.63 14.27
CA SER A 262 -16.71 -16.58 14.05
C SER A 262 -17.26 -17.78 13.27
N GLN A 263 -16.48 -18.38 12.37
CA GLN A 263 -16.90 -19.53 11.58
C GLN A 263 -15.72 -20.41 11.15
N PRO A 264 -15.92 -21.74 11.01
CA PRO A 264 -14.90 -22.62 10.43
C PRO A 264 -14.54 -22.18 9.01
N LEU A 265 -13.26 -21.93 8.77
CA LEU A 265 -12.73 -21.52 7.46
C LEU A 265 -12.01 -22.69 6.79
N PRO A 266 -12.67 -23.48 5.93
CA PRO A 266 -11.99 -24.48 5.12
C PRO A 266 -11.08 -23.81 4.06
N PRO A 267 -10.10 -24.53 3.50
CA PRO A 267 -9.11 -23.98 2.56
C PRO A 267 -9.70 -23.20 1.39
N ARG A 268 -10.85 -23.65 0.85
CA ARG A 268 -11.57 -22.95 -0.23
C ARG A 268 -12.07 -21.56 0.16
N MET A 269 -12.58 -21.41 1.37
CA MET A 269 -13.04 -20.10 1.87
C MET A 269 -11.86 -19.19 2.22
N GLN A 270 -10.78 -19.74 2.77
CA GLN A 270 -9.53 -18.98 2.99
C GLN A 270 -8.99 -18.42 1.67
N TYR A 271 -8.99 -19.24 0.60
CA TYR A 271 -8.58 -18.81 -0.73
C TYR A 271 -9.50 -17.71 -1.30
N ALA A 272 -10.82 -17.85 -1.13
CA ALA A 272 -11.78 -16.84 -1.57
C ALA A 272 -11.52 -15.48 -0.90
N LEU A 273 -11.28 -15.47 0.42
CA LEU A 273 -10.94 -14.26 1.18
C LEU A 273 -9.65 -13.60 0.68
N ILE A 274 -8.59 -14.39 0.44
CA ILE A 274 -7.33 -13.88 -0.12
C ILE A 274 -7.57 -13.25 -1.49
N ARG A 275 -8.32 -13.94 -2.36
CA ARG A 275 -8.65 -13.44 -3.71
C ARG A 275 -9.42 -12.13 -3.64
N ASP A 276 -10.44 -12.05 -2.80
CA ASP A 276 -11.30 -10.87 -2.70
C ASP A 276 -10.50 -9.67 -2.14
N TRP A 277 -9.60 -9.92 -1.18
CA TRP A 277 -8.65 -8.93 -0.68
C TRP A 277 -7.72 -8.40 -1.78
N PHE A 278 -7.18 -9.29 -2.62
CA PHE A 278 -6.34 -8.90 -3.77
C PHE A 278 -7.11 -8.06 -4.79
N SER A 279 -8.33 -8.47 -5.12
CA SER A 279 -9.18 -7.75 -6.07
C SER A 279 -9.51 -6.35 -5.57
N ALA A 280 -9.86 -6.20 -4.28
CA ALA A 280 -10.11 -4.91 -3.68
C ALA A 280 -8.88 -4.00 -3.71
N ARG A 281 -7.70 -4.55 -3.42
CA ARG A 281 -6.43 -3.81 -3.48
C ARG A 281 -6.08 -3.38 -4.90
N GLU A 282 -6.26 -4.27 -5.89
CA GLU A 282 -6.04 -3.96 -7.29
C GLU A 282 -7.01 -2.87 -7.79
N GLN A 283 -8.27 -2.92 -7.38
CA GLN A 283 -9.25 -1.88 -7.69
C GLN A 283 -8.84 -0.53 -7.09
N ALA A 284 -8.43 -0.49 -5.81
CA ALA A 284 -7.95 0.73 -5.16
C ALA A 284 -6.73 1.32 -5.89
N ARG A 285 -5.79 0.46 -6.32
CA ARG A 285 -4.61 0.87 -7.11
C ARG A 285 -5.02 1.49 -8.45
N GLN A 286 -5.96 0.88 -9.16
CA GLN A 286 -6.46 1.43 -10.43
C GLN A 286 -7.17 2.77 -10.24
N THR A 287 -7.94 2.92 -9.16
CA THR A 287 -8.55 4.21 -8.80
C THR A 287 -7.48 5.27 -8.54
N ALA A 288 -6.45 4.97 -7.74
CA ALA A 288 -5.36 5.90 -7.46
C ALA A 288 -4.60 6.34 -8.72
N VAL A 289 -4.37 5.43 -9.67
CA VAL A 289 -3.76 5.76 -10.97
C VAL A 289 -4.65 6.72 -11.76
N LYS A 290 -5.97 6.49 -11.80
CA LYS A 290 -6.91 7.39 -12.49
C LYS A 290 -6.98 8.78 -11.82
N GLU A 291 -6.96 8.83 -10.50
CA GLU A 291 -6.92 10.08 -9.74
C GLU A 291 -5.63 10.86 -10.01
N ALA A 292 -4.48 10.18 -10.08
CA ALA A 292 -3.20 10.80 -10.42
C ALA A 292 -3.16 11.33 -11.86
N ASP A 293 -3.71 10.58 -12.83
CA ASP A 293 -3.82 11.01 -14.23
C ASP A 293 -4.78 12.21 -14.37
N THR A 294 -5.91 12.18 -13.68
CA THR A 294 -6.85 13.30 -13.61
C THR A 294 -6.19 14.53 -12.99
N SER A 295 -5.41 14.35 -11.92
CA SER A 295 -4.66 15.42 -11.27
C SER A 295 -3.63 16.07 -12.20
N LEU A 296 -2.92 15.26 -12.99
CA LEU A 296 -1.98 15.75 -13.99
C LEU A 296 -2.69 16.57 -15.07
N THR A 297 -3.80 16.06 -15.59
CA THR A 297 -4.64 16.75 -16.58
C THR A 297 -5.16 18.08 -16.03
N ASN A 298 -5.61 18.10 -14.78
CA ASN A 298 -6.08 19.30 -14.10
C ASN A 298 -4.96 20.33 -13.88
N ALA A 299 -3.74 19.89 -13.56
CA ALA A 299 -2.59 20.79 -13.45
C ALA A 299 -2.29 21.49 -14.79
N PHE A 300 -2.31 20.76 -15.90
CA PHE A 300 -2.13 21.33 -17.24
C PHE A 300 -3.24 22.34 -17.59
N ARG A 301 -4.51 21.97 -17.33
CA ARG A 301 -5.66 22.85 -17.55
C ARG A 301 -5.56 24.12 -16.70
N PHE A 302 -5.13 23.99 -15.45
CA PHE A 302 -4.93 25.13 -14.55
C PHE A 302 -3.86 26.08 -15.07
N LEU A 303 -2.67 25.56 -15.41
CA LEU A 303 -1.57 26.39 -15.91
C LEU A 303 -1.95 27.09 -17.21
N SER A 304 -2.63 26.40 -18.12
CA SER A 304 -3.13 27.02 -19.36
C SER A 304 -4.19 28.09 -19.10
N HIS A 305 -5.10 27.87 -18.14
CA HIS A 305 -6.13 28.85 -17.78
C HIS A 305 -5.54 30.12 -17.13
N VAL A 306 -4.55 29.95 -16.25
CA VAL A 306 -3.94 31.05 -15.51
C VAL A 306 -2.87 31.75 -16.34
N TYR A 307 -1.86 31.01 -16.80
CA TYR A 307 -0.67 31.58 -17.45
C TYR A 307 -0.68 31.47 -18.98
N GLY A 308 -1.63 30.72 -19.55
CA GLY A 308 -1.61 30.38 -20.97
C GLY A 308 -0.48 29.42 -21.31
N ASP A 309 -0.13 29.38 -22.58
CA ASP A 309 0.92 28.50 -23.10
C ASP A 309 2.31 29.18 -23.02
N GLY A 310 2.54 29.98 -21.98
CA GLY A 310 3.74 30.81 -21.79
C GLY A 310 4.95 30.07 -21.22
N GLN A 311 5.87 30.83 -20.62
CA GLN A 311 7.10 30.31 -20.00
C GLN A 311 6.79 29.35 -18.83
N GLU A 312 5.71 29.60 -18.09
CA GLU A 312 5.25 28.80 -16.97
C GLU A 312 4.91 27.36 -17.39
N MET A 313 4.28 27.20 -18.56
CA MET A 313 3.99 25.87 -19.13
C MET A 313 5.28 25.13 -19.51
N VAL A 314 6.28 25.85 -20.06
CA VAL A 314 7.58 25.28 -20.42
C VAL A 314 8.33 24.80 -19.19
N LEU A 315 8.36 25.61 -18.13
CA LEU A 315 9.00 25.26 -16.86
C LEU A 315 8.35 24.01 -16.25
N PHE A 316 7.01 23.98 -16.19
CA PHE A 316 6.27 22.83 -15.70
C PHE A 316 6.61 21.55 -16.48
N LEU A 317 6.62 21.61 -17.81
CA LEU A 317 6.96 20.45 -18.65
C LEU A 317 8.40 20.00 -18.51
N THR A 318 9.33 20.94 -18.37
CA THR A 318 10.77 20.65 -18.21
C THR A 318 11.00 19.93 -16.88
N GLU A 319 10.45 20.46 -15.80
CA GLU A 319 10.52 19.85 -14.46
C GLU A 319 9.85 18.47 -14.43
N LEU A 320 8.65 18.35 -15.01
CA LEU A 320 7.93 17.09 -15.11
C LEU A 320 8.71 16.03 -15.90
N SER A 321 9.39 16.45 -16.98
CA SER A 321 10.20 15.54 -17.80
C SER A 321 11.56 15.21 -17.17
N SER A 322 12.04 16.00 -16.22
CA SER A 322 13.24 15.69 -15.43
C SER A 322 12.98 14.67 -14.31
N GLY A 323 11.72 14.60 -13.84
CA GLY A 323 11.33 13.75 -12.72
C GLY A 323 11.25 12.27 -13.09
N TYR A 324 11.98 11.41 -12.37
CA TYR A 324 11.97 9.96 -12.60
C TYR A 324 10.57 9.34 -12.50
N TYR A 325 9.83 9.62 -11.41
CA TYR A 325 8.49 9.05 -11.21
C TYR A 325 7.46 9.66 -12.17
N SER A 326 7.64 10.91 -12.57
CA SER A 326 6.80 11.59 -13.55
C SER A 326 6.91 10.95 -14.93
N LEU A 327 8.13 10.79 -15.45
CA LEU A 327 8.36 10.08 -16.70
C LEU A 327 7.92 8.63 -16.64
N LYS A 328 8.19 7.93 -15.53
CA LYS A 328 7.74 6.55 -15.35
C LYS A 328 6.21 6.46 -15.44
N PHE A 329 5.49 7.34 -14.76
CA PHE A 329 4.03 7.36 -14.79
C PHE A 329 3.50 7.66 -16.19
N ILE A 330 4.03 8.69 -16.86
CA ILE A 330 3.62 9.08 -18.22
C ILE A 330 3.92 7.97 -19.24
N ASN A 331 5.04 7.28 -19.13
CA ASN A 331 5.37 6.17 -20.02
C ASN A 331 4.49 4.93 -19.79
N GLU A 332 4.08 4.67 -18.55
CA GLU A 332 3.25 3.50 -18.22
C GLU A 332 1.76 3.73 -18.50
N HIS A 333 1.25 4.95 -18.30
CA HIS A 333 -0.18 5.26 -18.34
C HIS A 333 -0.58 6.20 -19.48
N GLY A 334 0.37 6.98 -20.01
CA GLY A 334 0.09 8.07 -20.94
C GLY A 334 -0.56 9.27 -20.24
N ASN A 335 -0.53 10.43 -20.91
CA ASN A 335 -1.37 11.57 -20.57
C ASN A 335 -1.55 12.47 -21.80
N GLU A 336 -2.78 12.70 -22.24
CA GLU A 336 -3.06 13.44 -23.49
C GLU A 336 -2.56 14.88 -23.44
N GLU A 337 -2.76 15.56 -22.30
CA GLU A 337 -2.35 16.95 -22.09
C GLU A 337 -0.83 17.09 -22.14
N TYR A 338 -0.10 16.20 -21.48
CA TYR A 338 1.35 16.15 -21.57
C TYR A 338 1.83 16.06 -23.02
N PHE A 339 1.31 15.10 -23.80
CA PHE A 339 1.72 14.93 -25.20
C PHE A 339 1.28 16.10 -26.08
N ARG A 340 0.14 16.73 -25.79
CA ARG A 340 -0.34 17.93 -26.49
C ARG A 340 0.66 19.08 -26.33
N TYR A 341 0.98 19.45 -25.10
CA TYR A 341 1.88 20.57 -24.84
C TYR A 341 3.34 20.28 -25.19
N ASN A 342 3.81 19.05 -24.97
CA ASN A 342 5.17 18.65 -25.36
C ASN A 342 5.36 18.77 -26.89
N ARG A 343 4.36 18.37 -27.69
CA ARG A 343 4.39 18.59 -29.15
C ARG A 343 4.35 20.07 -29.53
N MET A 344 3.52 20.87 -28.85
CA MET A 344 3.44 22.32 -29.13
C MET A 344 4.79 23.01 -28.88
N LEU A 345 5.53 22.62 -27.86
CA LEU A 345 6.85 23.17 -27.58
C LEU A 345 7.87 22.84 -28.67
N LEU A 346 7.97 21.57 -29.05
CA LEU A 346 8.87 21.13 -30.14
C LEU A 346 8.57 21.87 -31.46
N LEU A 347 7.30 22.14 -31.74
CA LEU A 347 6.90 22.90 -32.92
C LEU A 347 7.28 24.38 -32.84
N ARG A 348 7.21 24.99 -31.65
CA ARG A 348 7.65 26.38 -31.45
C ARG A 348 9.15 26.53 -31.64
N GLU A 349 9.94 25.67 -31.00
CA GLU A 349 11.41 25.65 -31.17
C GLU A 349 11.80 25.50 -32.65
N ARG A 350 11.14 24.58 -33.37
CA ARG A 350 11.39 24.38 -34.80
C ARG A 350 11.03 25.61 -35.65
N ARG A 351 9.93 26.31 -35.35
CA ARG A 351 9.58 27.55 -36.06
C ARG A 351 10.57 28.67 -35.78
N ASP A 352 11.00 28.81 -34.53
CA ASP A 352 11.92 29.88 -34.14
C ASP A 352 13.29 29.67 -34.81
N ALA A 353 13.77 28.42 -34.85
CA ALA A 353 14.98 28.06 -35.60
C ALA A 353 14.87 28.39 -37.11
N LEU A 354 13.73 28.08 -37.74
CA LEU A 354 13.49 28.42 -39.15
C LEU A 354 13.42 29.94 -39.38
N ARG A 355 12.86 30.69 -38.44
CA ARG A 355 12.78 32.15 -38.53
C ARG A 355 14.16 32.79 -38.43
N ASP A 356 14.99 32.31 -37.52
CA ASP A 356 16.37 32.76 -37.37
C ASP A 356 17.22 32.44 -38.61
N GLU A 357 16.99 31.27 -39.23
CA GLU A 357 17.62 30.90 -40.49
C GLU A 357 17.20 31.82 -41.64
N VAL A 358 15.90 32.15 -41.75
CA VAL A 358 15.41 33.12 -42.74
C VAL A 358 16.01 34.51 -42.52
N LEU A 359 16.10 34.98 -41.27
CA LEU A 359 16.73 36.27 -40.94
C LEU A 359 18.22 36.30 -41.33
N ARG A 360 18.97 35.23 -41.04
CA ARG A 360 20.38 35.10 -41.45
C ARG A 360 20.58 35.02 -42.97
N LEU A 361 19.58 34.54 -43.72
CA LEU A 361 19.62 34.52 -45.19
C LEU A 361 19.19 35.85 -45.81
N MET A 362 18.60 36.75 -45.02
CA MET A 362 18.18 38.10 -45.45
C MET A 362 19.21 39.18 -45.07
N GLU A 363 20.16 38.88 -44.19
CA GLU A 363 21.41 39.64 -43.96
C GLU A 363 22.48 39.24 -44.97
#